data_AF-A0A4U3KWP0-F1
#
_entry.id   AF-A0A4U3KWP0-F1
#
_cell.length_a   1.000
_cell.length_b   1.000
_cell.length_c   1.000
_cell.angle_alpha   90.00
_cell.angle_beta   90.00
_cell.angle_gamma   90.00
#
_symmetry.space_group_name_H-M   'P 1'
#
loop_
_entity.id
_entity.type
_entity.pdbx_description
1 polymer ?
#
loop_
_entity_poly.entity_id
_entity_poly.type
_entity_poly.pdbx_seq_one_letter_code
_entity_poly.pdbx_strand_id
1 'polypeptide(L)'
;MRQFLVSFVLLMLAAGALSCQKETADVQLSPLTSYYPLQVGNSYTYRLDSTVYLEFGSTVATVSYIAKDSIMSTFNDDAGRTTYLVYRYLTDTLKKAPFAYNAAYYVVSTGKTVEITDANNLHFINLAQPIAATTTWLGNAYIDTKSFYTELSYMDNWNYTYQNLNAPFTVLKGSIDSTITIVAIDETRPDDSPFDPQYFKQRDYAEEVYAKGIGLIYKDFIHWIWQPSDNINPGHYADGSYGIKMSLVDYHVQ
;
A
#
# COMPACT_ATOMS: atom_id res chain seq x y z
N MET A 1 -51.53 51.04 19.16
CA MET A 1 -50.69 49.97 19.78
C MET A 1 -51.04 48.57 19.27
N ARG A 2 -52.32 48.19 19.14
CA ARG A 2 -52.73 46.85 18.67
C ARG A 2 -52.38 46.53 17.20
N GLN A 3 -52.35 47.53 16.31
CA GLN A 3 -51.95 47.33 14.89
C GLN A 3 -50.43 47.22 14.69
N PHE A 4 -49.62 47.85 15.55
CA PHE A 4 -48.16 47.73 15.51
C PHE A 4 -47.69 46.35 15.98
N LEU A 5 -48.39 45.73 16.94
CA LEU A 5 -48.08 44.36 17.36
C LEU A 5 -48.34 43.32 16.26
N VAL A 6 -49.40 43.48 15.47
CA VAL A 6 -49.74 42.53 14.39
C VAL A 6 -48.72 42.61 13.24
N SER A 7 -48.25 43.82 12.91
CA SER A 7 -47.20 44.00 11.89
C SER A 7 -45.85 43.43 12.33
N PHE A 8 -45.52 43.48 13.61
CA PHE A 8 -44.27 42.92 14.16
C PHE A 8 -44.29 41.40 14.22
N VAL A 9 -45.47 40.81 14.51
CA VAL A 9 -45.67 39.35 14.51
C VAL A 9 -45.64 38.78 13.09
N LEU A 10 -46.18 39.47 12.08
CA LEU A 10 -46.08 39.04 10.68
C LEU A 10 -44.64 39.10 10.14
N LEU A 11 -43.83 40.07 10.58
CA LEU A 11 -42.44 40.21 10.16
C LEU A 11 -41.53 39.13 10.79
N MET A 12 -41.82 38.72 12.04
CA MET A 12 -41.11 37.58 12.67
C MET A 12 -41.49 36.23 12.05
N LEU A 13 -42.72 36.06 11.56
CA LEU A 13 -43.14 34.81 10.91
C LEU A 13 -42.52 34.63 9.51
N ALA A 14 -42.20 35.74 8.83
CA ALA A 14 -41.52 35.71 7.52
C ALA A 14 -40.01 35.42 7.63
N ALA A 15 -39.38 35.64 8.79
CA ALA A 15 -37.96 35.39 9.01
C ALA A 15 -37.63 33.90 9.32
N GLY A 16 -38.63 33.06 9.59
CA GLY A 16 -38.45 31.64 9.90
C GLY A 16 -38.37 30.71 8.67
N ALA A 17 -38.56 31.23 7.46
CA ALA A 17 -38.59 30.42 6.24
C ALA A 17 -37.24 30.33 5.49
N LEU A 18 -36.16 30.91 6.03
CA LEU A 18 -34.80 30.63 5.58
C LEU A 18 -34.35 29.29 6.18
N SER A 19 -35.00 28.23 5.73
CA SER A 19 -34.56 26.86 5.90
C SER A 19 -33.13 26.77 5.35
N CYS A 20 -32.18 26.57 6.26
CA CYS A 20 -30.82 26.18 5.95
C CYS A 20 -30.90 24.94 5.03
N GLN A 21 -30.68 25.13 3.73
CA GLN A 21 -30.37 24.00 2.86
C GLN A 21 -29.09 23.41 3.42
N LYS A 22 -29.21 22.24 4.04
CA LYS A 22 -28.05 21.43 4.36
C LYS A 22 -27.47 21.05 3.01
N GLU A 23 -26.46 21.78 2.56
CA GLU A 23 -25.56 21.28 1.53
C GLU A 23 -24.97 20.01 2.12
N THR A 24 -25.59 18.87 1.80
CA THR A 24 -24.85 17.63 1.74
C THR A 24 -23.87 17.85 0.61
N ALA A 25 -22.70 18.41 0.94
CA ALA A 25 -21.52 18.22 0.11
C ALA A 25 -21.44 16.70 -0.03
N ASP A 26 -21.89 16.21 -1.18
CA ASP A 26 -21.70 14.85 -1.61
C ASP A 26 -20.19 14.72 -1.59
N VAL A 27 -19.64 14.09 -0.54
CA VAL A 27 -18.20 13.91 -0.42
C VAL A 27 -17.87 13.02 -1.59
N GLN A 28 -17.41 13.65 -2.68
CA GLN A 28 -17.15 12.94 -3.92
C GLN A 28 -15.94 12.06 -3.63
N LEU A 29 -16.21 10.83 -3.21
CA LEU A 29 -15.20 9.85 -2.88
C LEU A 29 -14.37 9.67 -4.15
N SER A 30 -13.06 9.94 -4.06
CA SER A 30 -12.18 9.71 -5.19
C SER A 30 -12.23 8.20 -5.51
N PRO A 31 -12.53 7.81 -6.76
CA PRO A 31 -12.52 6.40 -7.13
C PRO A 31 -11.11 5.84 -6.96
N LEU A 32 -10.97 4.55 -6.65
CA LEU A 32 -9.65 3.94 -6.44
C LEU A 32 -8.76 4.08 -7.67
N THR A 33 -9.35 4.10 -8.86
CA THR A 33 -8.65 4.33 -10.13
C THR A 33 -7.96 5.69 -10.21
N SER A 34 -8.35 6.67 -9.39
CA SER A 34 -7.61 7.94 -9.25
C SER A 34 -6.25 7.74 -8.56
N TYR A 35 -6.08 6.71 -7.74
CA TYR A 35 -4.82 6.39 -7.04
C TYR A 35 -4.13 5.15 -7.61
N TYR A 36 -4.75 4.49 -8.58
CA TYR A 36 -4.18 3.35 -9.30
C TYR A 36 -4.66 3.39 -10.76
N PRO A 37 -4.11 4.28 -11.61
CA PRO A 37 -4.53 4.41 -13.00
C PRO A 37 -4.09 3.19 -13.82
N LEU A 38 -5.07 2.36 -14.19
CA LEU A 38 -4.88 1.12 -14.93
C LEU A 38 -5.08 1.34 -16.44
N GLN A 39 -3.97 1.56 -17.15
CA GLN A 39 -3.97 1.74 -18.61
C GLN A 39 -2.75 1.07 -19.23
N VAL A 40 -2.98 0.29 -20.29
CA VAL A 40 -1.91 -0.35 -21.06
C VAL A 40 -0.97 0.72 -21.61
N GLY A 41 0.33 0.51 -21.44
CA GLY A 41 1.37 1.48 -21.81
C GLY A 41 1.85 2.35 -20.64
N ASN A 42 1.11 2.44 -19.53
CA ASN A 42 1.62 3.08 -18.32
C ASN A 42 2.84 2.32 -17.80
N SER A 43 3.83 3.05 -17.29
CA SER A 43 5.01 2.45 -16.67
C SER A 43 5.55 3.27 -15.51
N TYR A 44 6.13 2.59 -14.54
CA TYR A 44 6.66 3.16 -13.30
C TYR A 44 8.06 2.61 -13.06
N THR A 45 9.00 3.51 -12.80
CA THR A 45 10.39 3.14 -12.52
C THR A 45 10.72 3.51 -11.08
N TYR A 46 11.31 2.57 -10.36
CA TYR A 46 11.65 2.70 -8.94
C TYR A 46 13.12 2.40 -8.70
N ARG A 47 13.70 3.03 -7.67
CA ARG A 47 14.81 2.44 -6.94
C ARG A 47 14.24 1.32 -6.08
N LEU A 48 14.70 0.09 -6.31
CA LEU A 48 14.31 -1.10 -5.57
C LEU A 48 15.49 -1.56 -4.73
N ASP A 49 15.33 -1.58 -3.41
CA ASP A 49 16.31 -2.13 -2.48
C ASP A 49 15.74 -3.41 -1.86
N SER A 50 16.42 -4.54 -2.09
CA SER A 50 16.06 -5.85 -1.54
C SER A 50 16.97 -6.16 -0.35
N THR A 51 16.41 -6.32 0.83
CA THR A 51 17.13 -6.74 2.03
C THR A 51 17.03 -8.25 2.16
N VAL A 52 18.18 -8.91 2.14
CA VAL A 52 18.31 -10.36 2.21
C VAL A 52 19.21 -10.76 3.37
N TYR A 53 18.91 -11.91 3.95
CA TYR A 53 19.65 -12.48 5.07
C TYR A 53 20.49 -13.64 4.53
N LEU A 54 21.80 -13.48 4.56
CA LEU A 54 22.80 -14.38 4.00
C LEU A 54 23.46 -15.20 5.12
N GLU A 55 24.24 -16.21 4.74
CA GLU A 55 25.05 -17.00 5.68
C GLU A 55 24.21 -17.61 6.82
N PHE A 56 23.06 -18.18 6.47
CA PHE A 56 22.09 -18.73 7.45
C PHE A 56 21.60 -17.68 8.46
N GLY A 57 21.45 -16.43 8.00
CA GLY A 57 20.87 -15.36 8.80
C GLY A 57 21.87 -14.60 9.69
N SER A 58 23.17 -14.87 9.60
CA SER A 58 24.17 -14.11 10.38
C SER A 58 24.51 -12.75 9.74
N THR A 59 24.27 -12.60 8.44
CA THR A 59 24.68 -11.42 7.67
C THR A 59 23.49 -10.80 6.96
N VAL A 60 23.27 -9.50 7.16
CA VAL A 60 22.23 -8.73 6.46
C VAL A 60 22.88 -7.98 5.29
N ALA A 61 22.31 -8.12 4.09
CA ALA A 61 22.77 -7.41 2.91
C ALA A 61 21.59 -6.72 2.21
N THR A 62 21.86 -5.53 1.66
CA THR A 62 20.92 -4.84 0.78
C THR A 62 21.46 -4.85 -0.64
N VAL A 63 20.66 -5.36 -1.57
CA VAL A 63 20.96 -5.34 -3.01
C VAL A 63 20.01 -4.38 -3.71
N SER A 64 20.58 -3.39 -4.40
CA SER A 64 19.83 -2.35 -5.07
C SER A 64 19.71 -2.58 -6.58
N TYR A 65 18.56 -2.24 -7.13
CA TYR A 65 18.22 -2.31 -8.55
C TYR A 65 17.47 -1.05 -9.00
N ILE A 66 17.37 -0.85 -10.31
CA ILE A 66 16.27 -0.10 -10.90
C ILE A 66 15.21 -1.09 -11.35
N ALA A 67 14.00 -0.96 -10.80
CA ALA A 67 12.84 -1.73 -11.23
C ALA A 67 11.98 -0.89 -12.16
N LYS A 68 11.47 -1.50 -13.23
CA LYS A 68 10.48 -0.90 -14.14
C LYS A 68 9.27 -1.82 -14.23
N ASP A 69 8.13 -1.33 -13.75
CA ASP A 69 6.83 -1.97 -13.90
C ASP A 69 6.11 -1.38 -15.11
N SER A 70 5.66 -2.22 -16.04
CA SER A 70 4.96 -1.79 -17.26
C SER A 70 3.64 -2.53 -17.41
N ILE A 71 2.54 -1.81 -17.59
CA ILE A 71 1.23 -2.41 -17.85
C ILE A 71 1.19 -2.85 -19.32
N MET A 72 1.26 -4.16 -19.55
CA MET A 72 1.53 -4.75 -20.86
C MET A 72 0.28 -5.01 -21.67
N SER A 73 -0.75 -5.56 -21.02
CA SER A 73 -1.97 -5.99 -21.69
C SER A 73 -3.12 -6.11 -20.69
N THR A 74 -4.31 -6.39 -21.22
CA THR A 74 -5.48 -6.75 -20.43
C THR A 74 -6.07 -8.05 -20.95
N PHE A 75 -6.74 -8.78 -20.06
CA PHE A 75 -7.56 -9.95 -20.37
C PHE A 75 -8.71 -10.02 -19.36
N ASN A 76 -9.68 -10.92 -19.58
CA ASN A 76 -10.72 -11.17 -18.59
C ASN A 76 -10.36 -12.42 -17.79
N ASP A 77 -10.48 -12.36 -16.46
CA ASP A 77 -10.37 -13.54 -15.61
C ASP A 77 -11.59 -14.46 -15.74
N ASP A 78 -11.58 -15.58 -15.01
CA ASP A 78 -12.66 -16.57 -15.02
C ASP A 78 -14.01 -16.01 -14.52
N ALA A 79 -13.98 -14.89 -13.78
CA ALA A 79 -15.16 -14.16 -13.33
C ALA A 79 -15.61 -13.05 -14.31
N GLY A 80 -14.93 -12.92 -15.45
CA GLY A 80 -15.21 -11.89 -16.46
C GLY A 80 -14.71 -10.49 -16.10
N ARG A 81 -13.87 -10.36 -15.06
CA ARG A 81 -13.30 -9.07 -14.62
C ARG A 81 -12.10 -8.74 -15.49
N THR A 82 -11.98 -7.47 -15.89
CA THR A 82 -10.79 -6.99 -16.60
C THR A 82 -9.58 -7.00 -15.68
N THR A 83 -8.59 -7.79 -16.07
CA THR A 83 -7.32 -7.99 -15.37
C THR A 83 -6.20 -7.38 -16.19
N TYR A 84 -5.35 -6.60 -15.53
CA TYR A 84 -4.19 -5.95 -16.12
C TYR A 84 -2.94 -6.77 -15.82
N LEU A 85 -2.19 -7.13 -16.86
CA LEU A 85 -0.90 -7.80 -16.73
C LEU A 85 0.21 -6.76 -16.61
N VAL A 86 0.99 -6.84 -15.53
CA VAL A 86 2.14 -5.97 -15.31
C VAL A 86 3.42 -6.79 -15.34
N TYR A 87 4.39 -6.36 -16.14
CA TYR A 87 5.73 -6.94 -16.14
C TYR A 87 6.69 -6.04 -15.37
N ARG A 88 7.42 -6.65 -14.44
CA ARG A 88 8.57 -6.06 -13.76
C ARG A 88 9.85 -6.47 -14.46
N TYR A 89 10.64 -5.46 -14.78
CA TYR A 89 12.00 -5.61 -15.28
C TYR A 89 12.99 -5.01 -14.29
N LEU A 90 14.18 -5.58 -14.19
CA LEU A 90 15.27 -5.08 -13.35
C LEU A 90 16.50 -4.73 -14.19
N THR A 91 17.25 -3.72 -13.75
CA THR A 91 18.62 -3.46 -14.19
C THR A 91 19.45 -2.97 -12.99
N ASP A 92 20.78 -2.90 -13.17
CA ASP A 92 21.67 -2.35 -12.16
C ASP A 92 21.38 -0.86 -11.89
N THR A 93 21.82 -0.37 -10.74
CA THR A 93 21.54 1.02 -10.30
C THR A 93 22.15 2.09 -11.20
N LEU A 94 23.19 1.75 -11.98
CA LEU A 94 23.81 2.64 -12.97
C LEU A 94 23.17 2.49 -14.36
N LYS A 95 22.19 1.58 -14.52
CA LYS A 95 21.50 1.25 -15.78
C LYS A 95 22.49 0.89 -16.91
N LYS A 96 23.60 0.22 -16.57
CA LYS A 96 24.61 -0.21 -17.56
C LYS A 96 24.15 -1.44 -18.33
N ALA A 97 23.48 -2.36 -17.66
CA ALA A 97 22.86 -3.53 -18.26
C ALA A 97 21.50 -3.18 -18.87
N PRO A 98 21.06 -3.91 -19.92
CA PRO A 98 19.68 -3.82 -20.38
C PRO A 98 18.71 -4.27 -19.27
N PHE A 99 17.48 -3.76 -19.32
CA PHE A 99 16.41 -4.25 -18.46
C PHE A 99 16.12 -5.73 -18.75
N ALA A 100 16.28 -6.57 -17.73
CA ALA A 100 15.97 -7.99 -17.78
C ALA A 100 14.60 -8.25 -17.13
N TYR A 101 13.80 -9.14 -17.71
CA TYR A 101 12.55 -9.57 -17.09
C TYR A 101 12.82 -10.19 -15.72
N ASN A 102 11.97 -9.86 -14.74
CA ASN A 102 12.08 -10.37 -13.38
C ASN A 102 10.81 -11.08 -12.93
N ALA A 103 9.64 -10.46 -13.13
CA ALA A 103 8.39 -11.00 -12.63
C ALA A 103 7.20 -10.47 -13.43
N ALA A 104 6.07 -11.15 -13.30
CA ALA A 104 4.77 -10.69 -13.74
C ALA A 104 3.80 -10.73 -12.57
N TYR A 105 2.87 -9.78 -12.53
CA TYR A 105 1.77 -9.76 -11.58
C TYR A 105 0.51 -9.22 -12.23
N TYR A 106 -0.64 -9.49 -11.61
CA TYR A 106 -1.95 -9.10 -12.10
C TYR A 106 -2.56 -8.03 -11.21
N VAL A 107 -3.27 -7.09 -11.82
CA VAL A 107 -4.06 -6.09 -11.09
C VAL A 107 -5.50 -6.10 -11.57
N VAL A 108 -6.43 -6.14 -10.62
CA VAL A 108 -7.87 -6.07 -10.86
C VAL A 108 -8.45 -4.92 -10.05
N SER A 109 -9.27 -4.08 -10.68
CA SER A 109 -10.07 -3.07 -9.98
C SER A 109 -11.53 -3.45 -10.03
N THR A 110 -12.16 -3.65 -8.87
CA THR A 110 -13.59 -4.01 -8.77
C THR A 110 -14.49 -2.77 -8.63
N GLY A 111 -13.89 -1.58 -8.62
CA GLY A 111 -14.54 -0.32 -8.22
C GLY A 111 -14.62 -0.13 -6.71
N LYS A 112 -14.66 -1.22 -5.92
CA LYS A 112 -14.61 -1.19 -4.46
C LYS A 112 -13.24 -1.54 -3.89
N THR A 113 -12.46 -2.31 -4.62
CA THR A 113 -11.11 -2.75 -4.25
C THR A 113 -10.17 -2.61 -5.44
N VAL A 114 -8.89 -2.45 -5.16
CA VAL A 114 -7.80 -2.76 -6.10
C VAL A 114 -7.06 -3.95 -5.52
N GLU A 115 -7.06 -5.03 -6.28
CA GLU A 115 -6.51 -6.32 -5.91
C GLU A 115 -5.28 -6.64 -6.76
N ILE A 116 -4.23 -7.15 -6.12
CA ILE A 116 -3.00 -7.56 -6.79
C ILE A 116 -2.76 -9.05 -6.52
N THR A 117 -2.54 -9.82 -7.57
CA THR A 117 -1.99 -11.18 -7.46
C THR A 117 -0.52 -11.13 -7.87
N ASP A 118 0.37 -11.38 -6.91
CA ASP A 118 1.81 -11.27 -7.13
C ASP A 118 2.42 -12.47 -7.88
N ALA A 119 3.73 -12.45 -8.09
CA ALA A 119 4.46 -13.50 -8.79
C ALA A 119 4.51 -14.84 -8.02
N ASN A 120 4.22 -14.83 -6.73
CA ASN A 120 4.10 -16.01 -5.88
C ASN A 120 2.65 -16.49 -5.75
N ASN A 121 1.75 -15.93 -6.56
CA ASN A 121 0.31 -16.21 -6.54
C ASN A 121 -0.37 -15.85 -5.21
N LEU A 122 0.18 -14.89 -4.47
CA LEU A 122 -0.47 -14.30 -3.30
C LEU A 122 -1.41 -13.19 -3.74
N HIS A 123 -2.66 -13.25 -3.27
CA HIS A 123 -3.71 -12.32 -3.64
C HIS A 123 -3.98 -11.32 -2.52
N PHE A 124 -3.68 -10.04 -2.79
CA PHE A 124 -3.78 -8.94 -1.85
C PHE A 124 -4.92 -8.01 -2.23
N ILE A 125 -5.59 -7.43 -1.23
CA ILE A 125 -6.45 -6.26 -1.39
C ILE A 125 -5.61 -5.03 -1.01
N ASN A 126 -5.03 -4.35 -2.01
CA ASN A 126 -4.13 -3.21 -1.79
C ASN A 126 -4.88 -1.92 -1.47
N LEU A 127 -6.02 -1.67 -2.10
CA LEU A 127 -6.86 -0.49 -1.82
C LEU A 127 -8.32 -0.92 -1.63
N ALA A 128 -9.06 -0.19 -0.79
CA ALA A 128 -10.47 -0.43 -0.52
C ALA A 128 -11.27 0.88 -0.41
N GLN A 129 -12.51 0.89 -0.88
CA GLN A 129 -13.44 2.00 -0.69
C GLN A 129 -14.12 1.91 0.69
N PRO A 130 -14.48 3.05 1.31
CA PRO A 130 -14.14 4.41 0.89
C PRO A 130 -12.69 4.78 1.25
N ILE A 131 -12.07 5.68 0.51
CA ILE A 131 -10.78 6.27 0.93
C ILE A 131 -11.06 7.26 2.07
N ALA A 132 -10.92 6.80 3.31
CA ALA A 132 -11.13 7.59 4.53
C ALA A 132 -10.27 7.06 5.67
N ALA A 133 -9.89 7.93 6.61
CA ALA A 133 -9.02 7.56 7.74
C ALA A 133 -9.68 6.53 8.69
N THR A 134 -11.02 6.41 8.64
CA THR A 134 -11.78 5.42 9.40
C THR A 134 -11.92 4.08 8.68
N THR A 135 -11.52 3.99 7.42
CA THR A 135 -11.63 2.75 6.64
C THR A 135 -10.53 1.80 7.03
N THR A 136 -10.92 0.57 7.34
CA THR A 136 -9.98 -0.53 7.55
C THR A 136 -10.44 -1.76 6.78
N TRP A 137 -9.50 -2.61 6.36
CA TRP A 137 -9.82 -3.86 5.68
C TRP A 137 -8.72 -4.89 5.93
N LEU A 138 -9.08 -6.17 5.79
CA LEU A 138 -8.12 -7.26 5.85
C LEU A 138 -7.41 -7.38 4.49
N GLY A 139 -6.25 -6.73 4.35
CA GLY A 139 -5.51 -6.69 3.09
C GLY A 139 -5.01 -8.06 2.62
N ASN A 140 -4.76 -8.96 3.58
CA ASN A 140 -4.27 -10.32 3.35
C ASN A 140 -5.38 -11.38 3.43
N ALA A 141 -6.66 -10.99 3.30
CA ALA A 141 -7.80 -11.89 3.52
C ALA A 141 -7.80 -13.18 2.66
N TYR A 142 -7.08 -13.17 1.54
CA TYR A 142 -7.00 -14.30 0.60
C TYR A 142 -5.70 -15.10 0.70
N ILE A 143 -4.83 -14.80 1.67
CA ILE A 143 -3.59 -15.54 1.92
C ILE A 143 -3.85 -16.63 2.94
N ASP A 144 -3.38 -17.84 2.66
CA ASP A 144 -3.44 -18.93 3.63
C ASP A 144 -2.38 -18.74 4.73
N THR A 145 -2.83 -18.21 5.86
CA THR A 145 -2.02 -17.90 7.04
C THR A 145 -2.16 -18.94 8.15
N LYS A 146 -3.01 -19.96 7.96
CA LYS A 146 -3.42 -20.88 9.05
C LYS A 146 -3.20 -22.35 8.76
N SER A 147 -2.97 -22.74 7.51
CA SER A 147 -2.55 -24.11 7.20
C SER A 147 -1.28 -24.48 7.94
N PHE A 148 -1.20 -25.73 8.37
CA PHE A 148 -0.08 -26.24 9.18
C PHE A 148 1.30 -26.03 8.54
N TYR A 149 1.37 -25.97 7.20
CA TYR A 149 2.61 -25.81 6.44
C TYR A 149 2.85 -24.38 5.92
N THR A 150 2.07 -23.39 6.33
CA THR A 150 2.25 -22.02 5.83
C THR A 150 3.45 -21.34 6.48
N GLU A 151 4.33 -20.78 5.64
CA GLU A 151 5.42 -19.88 6.07
C GLU A 151 4.94 -18.42 6.20
N LEU A 152 3.67 -18.15 5.86
CA LEU A 152 3.08 -16.81 5.83
C LEU A 152 2.18 -16.52 7.04
N SER A 153 2.32 -17.28 8.13
CA SER A 153 1.51 -17.10 9.34
C SER A 153 1.63 -15.70 9.96
N TYR A 154 2.76 -15.03 9.75
CA TYR A 154 2.97 -13.64 10.19
C TYR A 154 2.05 -12.63 9.49
N MET A 155 1.51 -12.98 8.31
CA MET A 155 0.57 -12.14 7.54
C MET A 155 -0.89 -12.22 8.04
N ASP A 156 -1.17 -12.98 9.10
CA ASP A 156 -2.53 -13.21 9.60
C ASP A 156 -3.19 -11.94 10.15
N ASN A 157 -4.46 -11.72 9.77
CA ASN A 157 -5.32 -10.63 10.23
C ASN A 157 -4.71 -9.21 10.13
N TRP A 158 -3.84 -8.94 9.16
CA TRP A 158 -3.34 -7.58 8.94
C TRP A 158 -4.48 -6.66 8.55
N ASN A 159 -4.75 -5.67 9.41
CA ASN A 159 -5.84 -4.71 9.25
C ASN A 159 -5.29 -3.40 8.69
N TYR A 160 -5.40 -3.25 7.37
CA TYR A 160 -4.85 -2.12 6.64
C TYR A 160 -5.64 -0.86 6.97
N THR A 161 -4.96 0.29 7.00
CA THR A 161 -5.58 1.59 7.30
C THR A 161 -5.08 2.66 6.34
N TYR A 162 -5.92 3.66 6.07
CA TYR A 162 -5.48 4.87 5.39
C TYR A 162 -4.94 5.91 6.36
N GLN A 163 -3.81 6.50 6.00
CA GLN A 163 -3.19 7.64 6.69
C GLN A 163 -2.80 8.73 5.67
N ASN A 164 -2.48 9.92 6.17
CA ASN A 164 -1.94 11.03 5.37
C ASN A 164 -2.75 11.33 4.09
N LEU A 165 -4.09 11.38 4.22
CA LEU A 165 -4.98 11.58 3.08
C LEU A 165 -4.77 12.95 2.43
N ASN A 166 -4.50 12.96 1.13
CA ASN A 166 -4.21 14.16 0.33
C ASN A 166 -3.05 14.98 0.93
N ALA A 167 -2.03 14.29 1.43
CA ALA A 167 -0.82 14.91 1.96
C ALA A 167 0.36 14.74 0.99
N PRO A 168 1.36 15.64 1.04
CA PRO A 168 2.57 15.50 0.27
C PRO A 168 3.43 14.35 0.77
N PHE A 169 4.10 13.65 -0.14
CA PHE A 169 5.10 12.63 0.18
C PHE A 169 6.34 12.79 -0.70
N THR A 170 7.53 12.61 -0.11
CA THR A 170 8.80 12.75 -0.84
C THR A 170 9.34 11.38 -1.25
N VAL A 171 9.58 11.20 -2.54
CA VAL A 171 10.27 10.05 -3.14
C VAL A 171 11.55 10.52 -3.85
N LEU A 172 12.33 9.59 -4.42
CA LEU A 172 13.54 9.96 -5.16
C LEU A 172 13.27 10.85 -6.39
N LYS A 173 12.05 10.81 -6.97
CA LYS A 173 11.62 11.73 -8.03
C LYS A 173 11.39 13.17 -7.52
N GLY A 174 11.18 13.36 -6.22
CA GLY A 174 10.84 14.65 -5.59
C GLY A 174 9.60 14.57 -4.70
N SER A 175 9.13 15.72 -4.23
CA SER A 175 7.86 15.83 -3.50
C SER A 175 6.66 15.70 -4.45
N ILE A 176 5.66 14.93 -4.04
CA ILE A 176 4.39 14.74 -4.76
C ILE A 176 3.26 15.12 -3.79
N ASP A 177 2.42 16.10 -4.17
CA ASP A 177 1.57 16.81 -3.21
C ASP A 177 0.29 16.07 -2.77
N SER A 178 -0.29 15.23 -3.63
CA SER A 178 -1.58 14.58 -3.38
C SER A 178 -1.42 13.07 -3.31
N THR A 179 -1.18 12.56 -2.10
CA THR A 179 -0.97 11.13 -1.85
C THR A 179 -1.93 10.57 -0.80
N ILE A 180 -1.98 9.25 -0.73
CA ILE A 180 -2.57 8.49 0.38
C ILE A 180 -1.53 7.48 0.85
N THR A 181 -1.40 7.32 2.16
CA THR A 181 -0.57 6.27 2.76
C THR A 181 -1.47 5.13 3.21
N ILE A 182 -1.02 3.90 2.96
CA ILE A 182 -1.63 2.67 3.46
C ILE A 182 -0.63 2.05 4.41
N VAL A 183 -1.03 1.90 5.68
CA VAL A 183 -0.26 1.15 6.68
C VAL A 183 -0.95 -0.19 6.85
N ALA A 184 -0.27 -1.25 6.43
CA ALA A 184 -0.75 -2.62 6.46
C ALA A 184 -0.47 -3.30 7.80
N ILE A 185 0.75 -3.08 8.34
CA ILE A 185 1.16 -3.50 9.68
C ILE A 185 2.31 -2.60 10.14
N ASP A 186 2.37 -2.37 11.44
CA ASP A 186 3.51 -1.78 12.12
C ASP A 186 3.60 -2.41 13.51
N GLU A 187 4.20 -3.60 13.58
CA GLU A 187 4.29 -4.38 14.82
C GLU A 187 5.71 -4.86 15.09
N THR A 188 6.09 -4.84 16.37
CA THR A 188 7.29 -5.50 16.88
C THR A 188 6.89 -6.47 17.98
N ARG A 189 7.33 -7.72 17.89
CA ARG A 189 7.05 -8.78 18.86
C ARG A 189 8.32 -9.23 19.58
N PRO A 190 8.26 -9.62 20.86
CA PRO A 190 7.05 -9.70 21.69
C PRO A 190 6.57 -8.34 22.23
N ASP A 191 7.40 -7.31 22.13
CA ASP A 191 7.13 -5.95 22.59
C ASP A 191 7.87 -4.91 21.72
N ASP A 192 7.66 -3.62 21.99
CA ASP A 192 8.30 -2.49 21.31
C ASP A 192 9.67 -2.09 21.90
N SER A 193 10.29 -2.94 22.73
CA SER A 193 11.63 -2.64 23.27
C SER A 193 12.68 -2.49 22.15
N PRO A 194 13.75 -1.72 22.36
CA PRO A 194 14.87 -1.67 21.42
C PRO A 194 15.42 -3.07 21.12
N PHE A 195 15.97 -3.26 19.92
CA PHE A 195 16.58 -4.53 19.54
C PHE A 195 17.75 -4.89 20.47
N ASP A 196 17.68 -6.06 21.09
CA ASP A 196 18.76 -6.68 21.87
C ASP A 196 18.97 -8.12 21.36
N PRO A 197 20.16 -8.44 20.82
CA PRO A 197 20.42 -9.75 20.22
C PRO A 197 20.38 -10.91 21.22
N GLN A 198 20.34 -10.64 22.54
CA GLN A 198 20.16 -11.67 23.57
C GLN A 198 18.74 -12.23 23.64
N TYR A 199 17.76 -11.54 23.06
CA TYR A 199 16.35 -11.91 23.13
C TYR A 199 15.75 -12.11 21.74
N PHE A 200 14.74 -12.98 21.66
CA PHE A 200 13.93 -13.14 20.46
C PHE A 200 13.26 -11.81 20.09
N LYS A 201 13.22 -11.51 18.79
CA LYS A 201 12.55 -10.31 18.27
C LYS A 201 11.98 -10.59 16.89
N GLN A 202 10.79 -10.09 16.60
CA GLN A 202 10.20 -10.12 15.26
C GLN A 202 9.71 -8.73 14.90
N ARG A 203 9.87 -8.35 13.64
CA ARG A 203 9.40 -7.07 13.10
C ARG A 203 8.63 -7.31 11.82
N ASP A 204 7.40 -6.81 11.82
CA ASP A 204 6.53 -6.76 10.67
C ASP A 204 6.18 -5.30 10.39
N TYR A 205 6.60 -4.80 9.23
CA TYR A 205 6.29 -3.46 8.76
C TYR A 205 5.87 -3.52 7.30
N ALA A 206 4.75 -2.90 6.98
CA ALA A 206 4.34 -2.74 5.59
C ALA A 206 3.60 -1.41 5.40
N GLU A 207 4.15 -0.59 4.52
CA GLU A 207 3.61 0.71 4.11
C GLU A 207 3.65 0.84 2.58
N GLU A 208 2.56 1.34 2.01
CA GLU A 208 2.48 1.70 0.59
C GLU A 208 1.94 3.12 0.47
N VAL A 209 2.50 3.92 -0.45
CA VAL A 209 2.02 5.28 -0.72
C VAL A 209 1.61 5.38 -2.18
N TYR A 210 0.40 5.88 -2.40
CA TYR A 210 -0.19 6.07 -3.72
C TYR A 210 -0.42 7.55 -4.01
N ALA A 211 0.07 8.03 -5.14
CA ALA A 211 -0.18 9.38 -5.61
C ALA A 211 -1.37 9.44 -6.57
N LYS A 212 -2.19 10.46 -6.41
CA LYS A 212 -3.33 10.72 -7.29
C LYS A 212 -2.85 10.97 -8.73
N GLY A 213 -3.45 10.28 -9.69
CA GLY A 213 -3.11 10.32 -11.11
C GLY A 213 -1.84 9.57 -11.50
N ILE A 214 -1.11 8.99 -10.54
CA ILE A 214 0.15 8.29 -10.79
C ILE A 214 0.02 6.82 -10.42
N GLY A 215 -0.34 6.46 -9.19
CA GLY A 215 -0.23 5.07 -8.73
C GLY A 215 0.67 4.93 -7.53
N LEU A 216 1.21 3.72 -7.33
CA LEU A 216 2.20 3.43 -6.29
C LEU A 216 3.44 4.29 -6.51
N ILE A 217 3.86 5.04 -5.49
CA ILE A 217 5.08 5.85 -5.52
C ILE A 217 6.13 5.41 -4.50
N TYR A 218 5.69 4.72 -3.44
CA TYR A 218 6.56 4.22 -2.40
C TYR A 218 6.00 2.92 -1.84
N LYS A 219 6.90 1.99 -1.51
CA LYS A 219 6.58 0.76 -0.78
C LYS A 219 7.73 0.46 0.16
N ASP A 220 7.42 0.10 1.40
CA ASP A 220 8.38 -0.41 2.37
C ASP A 220 7.75 -1.63 3.03
N PHE A 221 8.38 -2.77 2.87
CA PHE A 221 7.97 -4.03 3.46
C PHE A 221 9.17 -4.63 4.17
N ILE A 222 8.98 -5.04 5.41
CA ILE A 222 9.99 -5.74 6.19
C ILE A 222 9.27 -6.82 6.99
N HIS A 223 9.74 -8.05 6.84
CA HIS A 223 9.49 -9.14 7.76
C HIS A 223 10.84 -9.70 8.19
N TRP A 224 11.12 -9.70 9.49
CA TRP A 224 12.25 -10.47 9.99
C TRP A 224 11.98 -11.04 11.36
N ILE A 225 12.63 -12.16 11.64
CA ILE A 225 12.59 -12.86 12.91
C ILE A 225 14.04 -13.07 13.35
N TRP A 226 14.40 -12.60 14.52
CA TRP A 226 15.69 -12.83 15.15
C TRP A 226 15.58 -13.94 16.20
N GLN A 227 16.45 -14.94 16.06
CA GLN A 227 16.66 -16.00 17.03
C GLN A 227 17.95 -15.71 17.81
N PRO A 228 17.91 -15.60 19.15
CA PRO A 228 19.12 -15.41 19.95
C PRO A 228 19.99 -16.67 19.90
N SER A 229 21.27 -16.51 20.22
CA SER A 229 22.19 -17.65 20.27
C SER A 229 21.77 -18.67 21.33
N ASP A 230 21.86 -19.95 21.01
CA ASP A 230 21.70 -21.06 21.94
C ASP A 230 22.98 -21.90 22.03
N ASN A 231 22.92 -23.08 22.67
CA ASN A 231 24.09 -23.95 22.85
C ASN A 231 24.60 -24.60 21.54
N ILE A 232 23.84 -24.48 20.45
CA ILE A 232 24.06 -25.16 19.16
C ILE A 232 24.27 -24.13 18.05
N ASN A 233 23.48 -23.07 18.04
CA ASN A 233 23.41 -22.09 16.96
C ASN A 233 23.79 -20.68 17.45
N PRO A 234 24.62 -19.94 16.68
CA PRO A 234 24.79 -18.51 16.92
C PRO A 234 23.47 -17.76 16.67
N GLY A 235 23.37 -16.55 17.20
CA GLY A 235 22.21 -15.69 16.94
C GLY A 235 22.11 -15.37 15.46
N HIS A 236 20.90 -15.46 14.90
CA HIS A 236 20.67 -15.35 13.46
C HIS A 236 19.25 -14.86 13.16
N TYR A 237 19.08 -14.29 11.99
CA TYR A 237 17.75 -14.05 11.41
C TYR A 237 17.20 -15.36 10.83
N ALA A 238 15.97 -15.72 11.18
CA ALA A 238 15.34 -16.94 10.72
C ALA A 238 15.04 -16.89 9.22
N ASP A 239 14.98 -18.08 8.61
CA ASP A 239 14.51 -18.26 7.25
C ASP A 239 13.13 -17.62 7.05
N GLY A 240 12.90 -17.08 5.86
CA GLY A 240 11.71 -16.30 5.56
C GLY A 240 11.83 -14.82 5.93
N SER A 241 12.88 -14.37 6.62
CA SER A 241 13.16 -12.94 6.79
C SER A 241 13.53 -12.29 5.44
N TYR A 242 12.91 -11.15 5.10
CA TYR A 242 13.26 -10.33 3.92
C TYR A 242 12.73 -8.91 4.04
N GLY A 243 13.21 -8.02 3.19
CA GLY A 243 12.67 -6.68 3.06
C GLY A 243 12.72 -6.16 1.63
N ILE A 244 11.76 -5.31 1.29
CA ILE A 244 11.68 -4.65 -0.02
C ILE A 244 11.34 -3.18 0.21
N LYS A 245 12.16 -2.30 -0.34
CA LYS A 245 11.88 -0.86 -0.42
C LYS A 245 11.84 -0.41 -1.87
N MET A 246 10.79 0.30 -2.24
CA MET A 246 10.64 0.93 -3.55
C MET A 246 10.43 2.43 -3.38
N SER A 247 11.20 3.24 -4.09
CA SER A 247 10.98 4.68 -4.18
C SER A 247 10.96 5.11 -5.64
N LEU A 248 9.87 5.76 -6.07
CA LEU A 248 9.67 6.17 -7.45
C LEU A 248 10.79 7.12 -7.90
N VAL A 249 11.36 6.82 -9.06
CA VAL A 249 12.35 7.68 -9.74
C VAL A 249 11.78 8.27 -11.03
N ASP A 250 10.90 7.54 -11.72
CA ASP A 250 10.27 8.04 -12.94
C ASP A 250 8.95 7.34 -13.25
N TYR A 251 8.09 7.95 -14.08
CA TYR A 251 6.85 7.33 -14.54
C TYR A 251 6.42 7.88 -15.90
N HIS A 252 5.63 7.09 -16.60
CA HIS A 252 4.90 7.48 -17.80
C HIS A 252 3.44 7.03 -17.63
N VAL A 253 2.53 7.99 -17.58
CA VAL A 253 1.08 7.77 -17.55
C VAL A 253 0.51 8.42 -18.80
N GLN A 254 -0.34 7.70 -19.53
CA GLN A 254 -1.00 8.18 -20.75
C GLN A 254 -2.15 9.14 -20.47
#